data_AF-A0A0P0LIZ3-F1
#
_entry.id   AF-A0A0P0LIZ3-F1
#
_cell.length_a   1.000
_cell.length_b   1.000
_cell.length_c   1.000
_cell.angle_alpha   90.00
_cell.angle_beta   90.00
_cell.angle_gamma   90.00
#
_symmetry.space_group_name_H-M   'P 1'
#
loop_
_entity.id
_entity.type
_entity.pdbx_description
1 polymer ?
#
loop_
_entity_poly.entity_id
_entity_poly.type
_entity_poly.pdbx_seq_one_letter_code
_entity_poly.pdbx_strand_id
1 'polypeptide(L)' 'MKEKIIAILSDLRPEFDFTDESLNFIEEGMLDSFDVVCLVDALDTEFNIVIDGIDILPENFSTIESIEALLKKNGVTE' A
#
# COMPACT_ATOMS: atom_id res chain seq x y z
N MET A 1 7.12 -5.28 8.87
CA MET A 1 6.79 -4.46 7.68
C MET A 1 5.29 -4.42 7.42
N LYS A 2 4.63 -5.59 7.37
CA LYS A 2 3.17 -5.75 7.28
C LYS A 2 2.33 -4.89 8.22
N GLU A 3 2.63 -4.93 9.53
CA GLU A 3 1.87 -4.16 10.52
C GLU A 3 1.85 -2.66 10.23
N LYS A 4 2.97 -2.11 9.71
CA LYS A 4 3.02 -0.71 9.30
C LYS A 4 2.14 -0.43 8.08
N ILE A 5 2.16 -1.32 7.07
CA ILE A 5 1.30 -1.20 5.88
C ILE A 5 -0.17 -1.20 6.31
N ILE A 6 -0.57 -2.15 7.16
CA ILE A 6 -1.94 -2.25 7.70
C ILE A 6 -2.29 -0.99 8.49
N ALA A 7 -1.37 -0.47 9.30
CA ALA A 7 -1.60 0.76 10.06
C ALA A 7 -1.84 1.97 9.15
N ILE A 8 -1.03 2.14 8.08
CA ILE A 8 -1.22 3.21 7.10
C ILE A 8 -2.56 3.06 6.38
N LEU A 9 -2.88 1.85 5.91
CA LEU A 9 -4.16 1.57 5.25
C LEU A 9 -5.36 1.84 6.17
N SER A 10 -5.26 1.44 7.43
CA SER A 10 -6.29 1.69 8.45
C SER A 10 -6.41 3.17 8.82
N ASP A 11 -5.32 3.94 8.75
CA ASP A 11 -5.36 5.39 8.95
C ASP A 11 -6.04 6.09 7.75
N LEU A 12 -5.74 5.62 6.54
CA LEU A 12 -6.29 6.14 5.29
C LEU A 12 -7.79 5.80 5.13
N ARG A 13 -8.17 4.58 5.51
CA ARG A 13 -9.53 4.04 5.43
C ARG A 13 -9.86 3.20 6.66
N PRO A 14 -10.16 3.82 7.81
CA PRO A 14 -10.50 3.11 9.04
C PRO A 14 -11.83 2.34 8.98
N GLU A 15 -12.64 2.61 7.95
CA GLU A 15 -13.90 1.91 7.67
C GLU A 15 -13.71 0.50 7.07
N PHE A 16 -12.52 0.21 6.56
CA PHE A 16 -12.17 -1.04 5.89
C PHE A 16 -11.16 -1.85 6.70
N ASP A 17 -11.25 -3.17 6.61
CA ASP A 17 -10.33 -4.08 7.27
C ASP A 17 -9.28 -4.59 6.28
N PHE A 18 -8.03 -4.17 6.48
CA PHE A 18 -6.89 -4.54 5.65
C PHE A 18 -6.04 -5.66 6.26
N THR A 19 -6.53 -6.36 7.29
CA THR A 19 -5.78 -7.46 7.91
C THR A 19 -5.78 -8.72 7.04
N ASP A 20 -6.70 -8.82 6.08
CA ASP A 20 -6.80 -9.94 5.17
C ASP A 20 -5.89 -9.76 3.95
N GLU A 21 -4.86 -10.59 3.87
CA GLU A 21 -3.85 -10.53 2.81
C GLU A 21 -4.32 -11.17 1.49
N SER A 22 -5.36 -12.01 1.55
CA SER A 22 -5.93 -12.66 0.38
C SER A 22 -6.86 -11.75 -0.41
N LEU A 23 -7.18 -10.61 0.18
CA LEU A 23 -8.20 -9.68 -0.28
C LEU A 23 -7.56 -8.66 -1.23
N ASN A 24 -8.16 -8.53 -2.42
CA ASN A 24 -7.71 -7.54 -3.40
C ASN A 24 -8.45 -6.22 -3.16
N PHE A 25 -7.78 -5.29 -2.50
CA PHE A 25 -8.36 -4.02 -2.05
C PHE A 25 -8.89 -3.15 -3.21
N ILE A 26 -8.31 -3.29 -4.39
CA ILE A 26 -8.74 -2.57 -5.59
C ILE A 26 -9.99 -3.23 -6.18
N GLU A 27 -9.99 -4.56 -6.34
CA GLU A 27 -11.14 -5.29 -6.91
C GLU A 27 -12.37 -5.24 -6.00
N GLU A 28 -12.15 -5.29 -4.68
CA GLU A 28 -13.20 -5.16 -3.67
C GLU A 28 -13.71 -3.72 -3.53
N GLY A 29 -13.09 -2.76 -4.24
CA GLY A 29 -13.49 -1.36 -4.24
C GLY A 29 -13.18 -0.61 -2.94
N MET A 30 -12.25 -1.13 -2.14
CA MET A 30 -11.80 -0.51 -0.90
C MET A 30 -10.86 0.67 -1.19
N LEU A 31 -10.02 0.52 -2.22
CA LEU A 31 -9.06 1.53 -2.68
C LEU A 31 -9.40 2.02 -4.10
N ASP A 32 -9.47 3.34 -4.24
CA ASP A 32 -9.54 4.09 -5.50
C ASP A 32 -8.12 4.44 -6.00
N SER A 33 -7.98 4.77 -7.29
CA SER A 33 -6.85 5.54 -7.83
C SER A 33 -6.37 6.70 -6.95
N PHE A 34 -7.25 7.46 -6.29
CA PHE A 34 -6.86 8.52 -5.36
C PHE A 34 -6.24 7.96 -4.07
N ASP A 35 -6.86 6.91 -3.52
CA ASP A 35 -6.37 6.26 -2.30
C ASP A 35 -4.99 5.64 -2.53
N VAL A 36 -4.73 5.08 -3.72
CA VAL A 36 -3.42 4.56 -4.10
C VAL A 36 -2.35 5.65 -4.07
N VAL A 37 -2.64 6.86 -4.56
CA VAL A 37 -1.69 7.99 -4.52
C VAL A 37 -1.42 8.42 -3.07
N CYS A 38 -2.46 8.53 -2.25
CA CYS A 38 -2.30 8.85 -0.82
C CYS A 38 -1.53 7.77 -0.06
N LEU A 39 -1.78 6.49 -0.38
CA LEU A 39 -1.07 5.37 0.19
C LEU A 39 0.42 5.41 -0.17
N VAL A 40 0.75 5.74 -1.42
CA VAL A 40 2.14 5.92 -1.86
C VAL A 40 2.83 7.02 -1.07
N ASP A 41 2.22 8.19 -0.93
CA ASP A 41 2.79 9.31 -0.18
C ASP A 41 3.03 8.97 1.31
N ALA A 42 2.09 8.26 1.93
CA ALA A 42 2.22 7.79 3.30
C ALA A 42 3.34 6.74 3.44
N LEU A 43 3.44 5.80 2.50
CA LEU A 43 4.52 4.80 2.47
C LEU A 43 5.89 5.45 2.25
N ASP A 44 5.98 6.40 1.33
CA ASP A 44 7.17 7.18 1.00
C ASP A 44 7.74 7.86 2.26
N THR A 45 6.87 8.53 3.01
CA THR A 45 7.21 9.24 4.24
C THR A 45 7.54 8.26 5.38
N GLU A 46 6.73 7.23 5.59
CA GLU A 46 6.84 6.32 6.74
C GLU A 46 8.03 5.35 6.63
N PHE A 47 8.38 4.96 5.40
CA PHE A 47 9.54 4.12 5.12
C PHE A 47 10.76 4.91 4.63
N ASN A 48 10.62 6.23 4.44
CA ASN A 48 11.65 7.12 3.94
C ASN A 48 12.29 6.61 2.63
N ILE A 49 11.42 6.21 1.70
CA ILE A 49 11.78 5.74 0.35
C ILE A 49 11.33 6.73 -0.71
N VAL A 50 11.57 6.41 -1.99
CA VAL A 50 11.04 7.17 -3.12
C VAL A 50 10.35 6.20 -4.06
N ILE A 51 9.02 6.20 -4.10
CA ILE A 51 8.25 5.38 -5.06
C ILE A 51 8.10 6.15 -6.37
N ASP A 52 8.54 5.56 -7.49
CA ASP A 52 8.38 6.18 -8.81
C ASP A 52 6.91 6.20 -9.23
N GLY A 53 6.46 7.33 -9.79
CA GLY A 53 5.10 7.50 -10.32
C GLY A 53 4.67 6.41 -11.31
N ILE A 54 5.62 5.80 -12.02
CA ILE A 54 5.36 4.70 -12.96
C ILE A 54 4.98 3.38 -12.27
N ASP A 55 5.42 3.20 -11.03
CA ASP A 55 5.14 2.02 -10.20
C ASP A 55 3.83 2.21 -9.39
N ILE A 56 3.20 3.39 -9.46
CA ILE A 56 1.90 3.69 -8.86
C ILE A 56 0.77 3.07 -9.70
N LEU A 57 0.74 1.75 -9.76
CA LEU A 57 -0.25 0.97 -10.48
C LEU A 57 -1.14 0.22 -9.49
N PRO A 58 -2.47 0.14 -9.71
CA PRO A 58 -3.38 -0.57 -8.81
C PRO A 58 -2.93 -2.00 -8.51
N GLU A 59 -2.35 -2.69 -9.48
CA GLU A 59 -1.81 -4.05 -9.36
C GLU A 59 -0.66 -4.17 -8.34
N ASN A 60 0.12 -3.10 -8.14
CA ASN A 60 1.18 -3.05 -7.13
C ASN A 60 0.64 -2.75 -5.73
N PHE A 61 -0.61 -2.29 -5.60
CA PHE A 61 -1.27 -1.96 -4.32
C PHE A 61 -2.52 -2.80 -4.09
N SER A 62 -2.74 -3.83 -4.91
CA SER A 62 -3.91 -4.70 -4.85
C SER A 62 -3.96 -5.51 -3.57
N THR A 63 -2.80 -5.94 -3.07
CA THR A 63 -2.67 -6.74 -1.86
C THR A 63 -1.46 -6.27 -1.05
N ILE A 64 -1.44 -6.64 0.23
CA ILE A 64 -0.30 -6.37 1.11
C ILE A 64 0.99 -6.95 0.55
N GLU A 65 0.94 -8.13 -0.06
CA GLU A 65 2.12 -8.79 -0.62
C GLU A 65 2.70 -8.00 -1.80
N SER A 66 1.85 -7.46 -2.68
CA SER A 66 2.27 -6.57 -3.77
C SER A 66 2.92 -5.29 -3.23
N ILE A 67 2.32 -4.67 -2.20
CA ILE A 67 2.87 -3.47 -1.56
C ILE A 67 4.24 -3.80 -0.95
N GLU A 68 4.35 -4.92 -0.23
CA GLU A 68 5.60 -5.34 0.38
C GLU A 68 6.69 -5.59 -0.67
N ALA A 69 6.33 -6.22 -1.80
CA ALA A 69 7.24 -6.42 -2.93
C ALA A 69 7.70 -5.09 -3.54
N LEU A 70 6.78 -4.13 -3.70
CA LEU A 70 7.09 -2.78 -4.17
C LEU A 70 8.06 -2.06 -3.22
N LEU A 71 7.80 -2.12 -1.92
CA LEU A 71 8.67 -1.50 -0.91
C LEU A 71 10.07 -2.15 -0.92
N LYS A 72 10.15 -3.49 -1.00
CA LYS A 72 11.43 -4.22 -1.12
C LYS A 72 12.19 -3.81 -2.38
N LYS A 73 11.49 -3.63 -3.51
CA LYS A 73 12.08 -3.13 -4.76
C LYS A 73 12.64 -1.71 -4.62
N ASN A 74 11.99 -0.87 -3.81
CA ASN A 74 12.41 0.51 -3.52
C ASN A 74 13.46 0.62 -2.39
N GLY A 75 13.97 -0.51 -1.88
CA GLY A 75 15.06 -0.53 -0.91
C GLY A 75 14.62 -0.65 0.56
N VAL A 76 13.34 -0.90 0.83
CA VAL A 76 12.90 -1.26 2.19
C VAL A 76 13.23 -2.72 2.46
N THR A 77 14.29 -2.95 3.22
CA THR A 77 14.63 -4.27 3.79
C THR A 77 14.25 -4.28 5.26
N GLU A 78 13.54 -5.33 5.69
CA GLU A 78 13.18 -5.58 7.11
C GLU A 78 14.35 -5.43 8.09
#